data_AF-A0A917P8R4-F1
#
_entry.id   AF-A0A917P8R4-F1
#
_cell.length_a   1.000
_cell.length_b   1.000
_cell.length_c   1.000
_cell.angle_alpha   90.00
_cell.angle_beta   90.00
_cell.angle_gamma   90.00
#
_symmetry.space_group_name_H-M   'P 1'
#
loop_
_entity.id
_entity.type
_entity.pdbx_description
1 polymer ?
#
loop_
_entity_poly.entity_id
_entity_poly.type
_entity_poly.pdbx_seq_one_letter_code
_entity_poly.pdbx_strand_id
1 'polypeptide(L)'
;MTVIYAFQDRSGHWHGDPDAPLLDPADQPGRGILTYQPVPGTPEAASPFAGQRLTVLYGVTDLEAGPVTYQLDTGGRFLATWHIHTLLASPMGTAPLPAPSDTPSGPLPAPCLESAFTENGHRYVLTGTRCDNGQLTLELTISSERGDIHGELCGAVTADDLAPLARLLDAASRTRAPAIPSPRQGGGWAPADSARLAARFRQERDFTILTAEFGRSRSVIYEELTRQGLIRTPGSDRTTPVSRPLSEAMQQRRQVHRNTHTRWNNEEERQLAQRCADGVLTPELSNEFGRSEQAIDARLLKIGAVGPAADQARLNAL
;
A
#
# COMPACT_ATOMS: atom_id res chain seq x y z
N MET A 1 10.14 -2.41 0.92
CA MET A 1 10.36 -1.54 2.10
C MET A 1 10.74 -2.45 3.27
N THR A 2 11.65 -2.06 4.16
CA THR A 2 12.03 -2.91 5.30
C THR A 2 10.97 -2.84 6.40
N VAL A 3 10.39 -3.98 6.76
CA VAL A 3 9.32 -4.09 7.76
C VAL A 3 9.63 -5.17 8.78
N ILE A 4 9.10 -5.03 10.00
CA ILE A 4 9.07 -6.09 11.00
C ILE A 4 7.93 -7.05 10.61
N TYR A 5 8.26 -8.30 10.34
CA TYR A 5 7.31 -9.28 9.82
C TYR A 5 7.10 -10.49 10.76
N ALA A 6 7.95 -10.66 11.77
CA ALA A 6 7.79 -11.65 12.82
C ALA A 6 8.40 -11.17 14.15
N PHE A 7 7.89 -11.68 15.27
CA PHE A 7 8.51 -11.47 16.59
C PHE A 7 8.42 -12.71 17.47
N GLN A 8 9.38 -12.87 18.37
CA GLN A 8 9.43 -13.92 19.37
C GLN A 8 9.12 -13.32 20.74
N ASP A 9 8.18 -13.93 21.47
CA ASP A 9 7.84 -13.51 22.83
C ASP A 9 8.82 -14.07 23.89
N ARG A 10 8.61 -13.71 25.16
CA ARG A 10 9.46 -14.17 26.28
C ARG A 10 9.44 -15.69 26.50
N SER A 11 8.42 -16.39 26.01
CA SER A 11 8.29 -17.85 26.10
C SER A 11 9.05 -18.57 24.99
N GLY A 12 9.60 -17.82 24.02
CA GLY A 12 10.30 -18.35 22.87
C GLY A 12 9.37 -18.69 21.70
N HIS A 13 8.08 -18.35 21.78
CA HIS A 13 7.12 -18.59 20.71
C HIS A 13 7.22 -17.50 19.64
N TRP A 14 7.28 -17.89 18.36
CA TRP A 14 7.27 -16.98 17.22
C TRP A 14 5.86 -16.63 16.81
N HIS A 15 5.62 -15.34 16.58
CA HIS A 15 4.38 -14.75 16.14
C HIS A 15 4.60 -14.08 14.78
N GLY A 16 3.66 -14.29 13.85
CA GLY A 16 3.86 -14.02 12.42
C GLY A 16 4.53 -15.17 11.70
N ASP A 17 5.18 -14.87 10.57
CA ASP A 17 5.86 -15.86 9.74
C ASP A 17 7.38 -15.61 9.76
N PRO A 18 8.15 -16.30 10.62
CA PRO A 18 9.60 -16.10 10.68
C PRO A 18 10.33 -16.56 9.41
N ASP A 19 9.70 -17.43 8.62
CA ASP A 19 10.23 -18.00 7.39
C ASP A 19 9.73 -17.25 6.13
N ALA A 20 9.05 -16.11 6.32
CA ALA A 20 8.53 -15.30 5.22
C ALA A 20 9.65 -14.94 4.22
N PRO A 21 9.42 -15.13 2.90
CA PRO A 21 10.44 -14.88 1.90
C PRO A 21 10.79 -13.40 1.85
N LEU A 22 12.09 -13.11 1.90
CA LEU A 22 12.59 -11.78 1.59
C LEU A 22 12.56 -11.56 0.07
N LEU A 23 12.44 -10.29 -0.33
CA LEU A 23 12.37 -9.89 -1.74
C LEU A 23 13.65 -10.26 -2.50
N ASP A 24 14.81 -10.23 -1.82
CA ASP A 24 16.04 -10.84 -2.30
C ASP A 24 16.28 -12.14 -1.50
N PRO A 25 16.27 -13.32 -2.14
CA PRO A 25 16.47 -14.59 -1.45
C PRO A 25 17.91 -14.79 -0.93
N ALA A 26 18.88 -13.97 -1.36
CA ALA A 26 20.23 -13.98 -0.81
C ALA A 26 20.38 -13.15 0.47
N ASP A 27 19.40 -12.28 0.77
CA ASP A 27 19.41 -11.47 1.99
C ASP A 27 19.08 -12.32 3.22
N GLN A 28 19.71 -12.00 4.34
CA GLN A 28 19.34 -12.54 5.65
C GLN A 28 18.46 -11.55 6.40
N PRO A 29 17.46 -12.03 7.15
CA PRO A 29 16.62 -11.13 7.92
C PRO A 29 17.43 -10.45 9.02
N GLY A 30 17.24 -9.14 9.13
CA GLY A 30 17.75 -8.38 10.26
C GLY A 30 17.07 -8.83 11.54
N ARG A 31 17.83 -8.93 12.63
CA ARG A 31 17.33 -9.30 13.95
C ARG A 31 17.54 -8.16 14.93
N GLY A 32 16.56 -7.89 15.78
CA GLY A 32 16.66 -6.85 16.79
C GLY A 32 15.76 -7.12 17.99
N ILE A 33 15.86 -6.27 19.00
CA ILE A 33 15.03 -6.36 20.21
C ILE A 33 14.07 -5.17 20.25
N LEU A 34 12.80 -5.44 20.51
CA LEU A 34 11.75 -4.44 20.70
C LEU A 34 11.20 -4.55 22.12
N THR A 35 11.42 -3.54 22.96
CA THR A 35 10.65 -3.40 24.19
C THR A 35 9.28 -2.83 23.87
N TYR A 36 8.24 -3.65 23.92
CA TYR A 36 6.90 -3.21 23.53
C TYR A 36 6.21 -2.44 24.67
N GLN A 37 6.07 -1.13 24.47
CA GLN A 37 5.43 -0.22 25.43
C GLN A 37 4.26 0.50 24.76
N PRO A 38 3.05 -0.09 24.76
CA PRO A 38 1.86 0.57 24.24
C PRO A 38 1.48 1.79 25.09
N VAL A 39 0.77 2.74 24.49
CA VAL A 39 0.33 3.96 25.17
C VAL A 39 -0.75 3.60 26.20
N PRO A 40 -0.60 3.98 27.49
CA PRO A 40 -1.61 3.70 28.51
C PRO A 40 -3.00 4.23 28.11
N GLY A 41 -4.04 3.43 28.34
CA GLY A 41 -5.43 3.79 28.02
C GLY A 41 -5.87 3.51 26.58
N THR A 42 -4.99 2.93 25.75
CA THR A 42 -5.33 2.43 24.40
C THR A 42 -5.62 0.92 24.43
N PRO A 43 -6.39 0.36 23.48
CA PRO A 43 -6.61 -1.08 23.38
C PRO A 43 -5.31 -1.91 23.38
N GLU A 44 -4.25 -1.37 22.80
CA GLU A 44 -2.91 -1.96 22.73
C GLU A 44 -2.28 -2.15 24.11
N ALA A 45 -2.68 -1.34 25.11
CA ALA A 45 -2.23 -1.50 26.49
C ALA A 45 -2.72 -2.79 27.15
N ALA A 46 -3.79 -3.39 26.62
CA ALA A 46 -4.30 -4.70 27.04
C ALA A 46 -3.61 -5.87 26.31
N SER A 47 -2.65 -5.59 25.43
CA SER A 47 -1.88 -6.61 24.73
C SER A 47 -1.15 -7.53 25.71
N PRO A 48 -1.16 -8.86 25.50
CA PRO A 48 -0.39 -9.79 26.34
C PRO A 48 1.12 -9.55 26.24
N PHE A 49 1.57 -8.85 25.21
CA PHE A 49 2.97 -8.51 24.97
C PHE A 49 3.40 -7.20 25.62
N ALA A 50 2.46 -6.43 26.21
CA ALA A 50 2.76 -5.14 26.82
C ALA A 50 3.83 -5.29 27.93
N GLY A 51 4.88 -4.46 27.84
CA GLY A 51 6.02 -4.48 28.76
C GLY A 51 7.04 -5.60 28.49
N GLN A 52 6.83 -6.47 27.51
CA GLN A 52 7.79 -7.52 27.16
C GLN A 52 8.90 -7.01 26.24
N ARG A 53 10.06 -7.70 26.29
CA ARG A 53 11.13 -7.56 25.30
C ARG A 53 10.97 -8.66 24.26
N LEU A 54 10.65 -8.26 23.04
CA LEU A 54 10.37 -9.15 21.92
C LEU A 54 11.58 -9.21 21.00
N THR A 55 11.93 -10.40 20.51
CA THR A 55 12.97 -10.52 19.48
C THR A 55 12.30 -10.43 18.11
N VAL A 56 12.60 -9.40 17.34
CA VAL A 56 11.94 -9.17 16.04
C VAL A 56 12.82 -9.57 14.88
N LEU A 57 12.18 -10.00 13.79
CA LEU A 57 12.79 -10.13 12.47
C LEU A 57 12.26 -9.01 11.57
N TYR A 58 13.17 -8.35 10.87
CA TYR A 58 12.84 -7.32 9.90
C TYR A 58 13.61 -7.51 8.60
N GLY A 59 12.98 -7.20 7.48
CA GLY A 59 13.54 -7.43 6.15
C GLY A 59 12.71 -6.75 5.08
N VAL A 60 13.22 -6.73 3.85
CA VAL A 60 12.44 -6.27 2.70
C VAL A 60 11.56 -7.43 2.27
N THR A 61 10.26 -7.33 2.52
CA THR A 61 9.26 -8.34 2.12
C THR A 61 8.22 -7.72 1.19
N ASP A 62 7.39 -8.57 0.59
CA ASP A 62 6.18 -8.19 -0.16
C ASP A 62 4.94 -7.99 0.74
N LEU A 63 5.07 -8.32 2.03
CA LEU A 63 4.01 -8.19 3.02
C LEU A 63 3.60 -6.73 3.23
N GLU A 64 2.30 -6.52 3.43
CA GLU A 64 1.73 -5.18 3.60
C GLU A 64 2.23 -4.52 4.89
N ALA A 65 2.80 -3.32 4.75
CA ALA A 65 3.24 -2.50 5.87
C ALA A 65 2.04 -1.92 6.63
N GLY A 66 2.01 -2.12 7.93
CA GLY A 66 1.05 -1.53 8.84
C GLY A 66 1.34 -0.05 9.13
N PRO A 67 0.47 0.59 9.92
CA PRO A 67 0.51 2.04 10.13
C PRO A 67 1.54 2.48 11.18
N VAL A 68 2.02 1.56 12.03
CA VAL A 68 2.84 1.90 13.20
C VAL A 68 4.32 1.61 12.96
N THR A 69 5.15 2.61 13.23
CA THR A 69 6.61 2.48 13.27
C THR A 69 7.07 2.16 14.68
N TYR A 70 7.78 1.04 14.83
CA TYR A 70 8.38 0.60 16.08
C TYR A 70 9.85 0.98 16.12
N GLN A 71 10.33 1.31 17.32
CA GLN A 71 11.75 1.60 17.57
C GLN A 71 12.37 0.42 18.32
N LEU A 72 13.48 -0.09 17.79
CA LEU A 72 14.19 -1.21 18.42
C LEU A 72 15.16 -0.71 19.49
N ASP A 73 15.35 -1.49 20.55
CA ASP A 73 16.33 -1.27 21.61
C ASP A 73 17.76 -1.18 21.04
N THR A 74 18.03 -1.96 19.99
CA THR A 74 19.32 -2.02 19.28
C THR A 74 19.53 -0.82 18.34
N GLY A 75 18.55 0.08 18.24
CA GLY A 75 18.52 1.17 17.28
C GLY A 75 17.79 0.80 15.97
N GLY A 76 17.42 1.82 15.22
CA GLY A 76 16.60 1.68 14.01
C GLY A 76 15.10 1.82 14.28
N ARG A 77 14.37 2.23 13.24
CA ARG A 77 12.92 2.42 13.25
C ARG A 77 12.33 1.74 12.04
N PHE A 78 11.40 0.84 12.25
CA PHE A 78 10.82 0.01 11.20
C PHE A 78 9.30 -0.02 11.34
N LEU A 79 8.59 -0.01 10.23
CA LEU A 79 7.17 -0.31 10.22
C LEU A 79 6.97 -1.79 10.52
N ALA A 80 5.95 -2.15 11.29
CA ALA A 80 5.51 -3.54 11.34
C ALA A 80 4.61 -3.85 10.15
N THR A 81 4.52 -5.11 9.74
CA THR A 81 3.44 -5.54 8.83
C THR A 81 2.09 -5.37 9.50
N TRP A 82 1.02 -5.30 8.71
CA TRP A 82 -0.35 -5.22 9.23
C TRP A 82 -0.65 -6.37 10.21
N HIS A 83 -0.23 -7.59 9.86
CA HIS A 83 -0.40 -8.77 10.71
C HIS A 83 0.29 -8.62 12.07
N ILE A 84 1.54 -8.17 12.09
CA ILE A 84 2.29 -7.96 13.34
C ILE A 84 1.72 -6.82 14.16
N HIS A 85 1.31 -5.73 13.51
CA HIS A 85 0.62 -4.64 14.18
C HIS A 85 -0.66 -5.15 14.85
N THR A 86 -1.49 -5.93 14.15
CA THR A 86 -2.70 -6.53 14.71
C THR A 86 -2.37 -7.43 15.90
N LEU A 87 -1.32 -8.26 15.86
CA LEU A 87 -0.96 -9.13 16.99
C LEU A 87 -0.51 -8.33 18.22
N LEU A 88 0.25 -7.26 18.01
CA LEU A 88 0.70 -6.38 19.09
C LEU A 88 -0.46 -5.53 19.63
N ALA A 89 -1.39 -5.13 18.78
CA ALA A 89 -2.52 -4.27 19.12
C ALA A 89 -3.77 -5.02 19.58
N SER A 90 -3.88 -6.31 19.24
CA SER A 90 -5.02 -7.14 19.62
C SER A 90 -4.83 -7.68 21.03
N PRO A 91 -5.86 -7.58 21.88
CA PRO A 91 -5.96 -8.40 23.08
C PRO A 91 -6.31 -9.84 22.65
N MET A 92 -5.40 -10.58 22.00
CA MET A 92 -5.71 -11.97 21.65
C MET A 92 -5.60 -12.85 22.90
N GLY A 93 -6.76 -13.16 23.46
CA GLY A 93 -7.09 -14.56 23.73
C GLY A 93 -7.39 -15.22 22.39
N THR A 94 -6.56 -16.16 21.96
CA THR A 94 -6.89 -17.11 20.91
C THR A 94 -8.17 -17.85 21.30
N ALA A 95 -9.18 -17.84 20.42
CA ALA A 95 -10.30 -18.78 20.52
C ALA A 95 -10.04 -19.92 19.53
N PRO A 96 -9.63 -21.11 19.99
CA PRO A 96 -9.76 -22.33 19.21
C PRO A 96 -11.24 -22.55 18.89
N LEU A 97 -11.52 -23.04 17.68
CA LEU A 97 -12.82 -23.61 17.31
C LEU A 97 -13.34 -24.52 18.44
N PRO A 98 -14.53 -24.28 19.03
CA PRO A 98 -15.06 -25.19 20.03
C PRO A 98 -15.56 -26.45 19.31
N ALA A 99 -14.89 -27.57 19.55
CA ALA A 99 -15.55 -28.87 19.48
C ALA A 99 -16.68 -28.89 20.53
N PRO A 100 -17.82 -29.56 20.25
CA PRO A 100 -18.98 -29.51 21.12
C PRO A 100 -18.67 -30.33 22.38
N SER A 101 -18.64 -29.68 23.53
CA SER A 101 -18.71 -30.35 24.82
C SER A 101 -19.40 -29.44 25.82
N ASP A 102 -20.67 -29.75 26.01
CA ASP A 102 -21.45 -29.73 27.25
C ASP A 102 -21.26 -28.54 28.19
N THR A 103 -22.22 -27.62 28.06
CA THR A 103 -22.75 -26.65 29.03
C THR A 103 -22.51 -26.95 30.52
N PRO A 104 -22.42 -25.89 31.36
CA PRO A 104 -23.66 -25.39 31.97
C PRO A 104 -23.97 -23.95 31.59
N SER A 105 -25.22 -23.77 31.16
CA SER A 105 -25.86 -22.52 30.76
C SER A 105 -25.87 -21.48 31.88
N GLY A 106 -25.13 -20.39 31.67
CA GLY A 106 -25.60 -19.07 32.10
C GLY A 106 -26.33 -18.42 30.92
N PRO A 107 -27.48 -17.76 31.09
CA PRO A 107 -28.13 -17.08 29.98
C PRO A 107 -27.15 -16.02 29.44
N LEU A 108 -26.72 -16.19 28.19
CA LEU A 108 -26.10 -15.11 27.43
C LEU A 108 -27.05 -13.90 27.54
N PRO A 109 -26.55 -12.70 27.90
CA PRO A 109 -27.41 -11.53 27.97
C PRO A 109 -28.10 -11.36 26.61
N ALA A 110 -29.42 -11.46 26.62
CA ALA A 110 -30.21 -11.42 25.40
C ALA A 110 -29.93 -10.09 24.68
N PRO A 111 -29.77 -10.11 23.34
CA PRO A 111 -29.60 -8.88 22.58
C PRO A 111 -30.80 -7.98 22.86
N CYS A 112 -30.52 -6.78 23.39
CA CYS A 112 -31.55 -5.78 23.64
C CYS A 112 -31.92 -5.00 22.38
N LEU A 113 -31.12 -5.15 21.33
CA LEU A 113 -31.32 -4.60 20.00
C LEU A 113 -30.85 -5.64 18.98
N GLU A 114 -31.71 -5.97 18.02
CA GLU A 114 -31.34 -6.75 16.85
C GLU A 114 -32.13 -6.19 15.66
N SER A 115 -31.41 -5.76 14.62
CA SER A 115 -32.01 -5.25 13.39
C SER A 115 -31.23 -5.79 12.21
N ALA A 116 -31.95 -6.26 11.19
CA ALA A 116 -31.33 -6.74 9.97
C ALA A 116 -32.10 -6.26 8.74
N PHE A 117 -31.36 -5.95 7.69
CA PHE A 117 -31.93 -5.68 6.38
C PHE A 117 -30.97 -6.13 5.28
N THR A 118 -31.49 -6.29 4.08
CA THR A 118 -30.72 -6.71 2.90
C THR A 118 -30.80 -5.60 1.85
N GLU A 119 -29.66 -5.22 1.30
CA GLU A 119 -29.56 -4.22 0.23
C GLU A 119 -28.42 -4.59 -0.72
N ASN A 120 -28.65 -4.52 -2.03
CA ASN A 120 -27.63 -4.76 -3.08
C ASN A 120 -26.87 -6.10 -2.96
N GLY A 121 -27.53 -7.17 -2.53
CA GLY A 121 -26.90 -8.50 -2.35
C GLY A 121 -26.06 -8.64 -1.08
N HIS A 122 -26.13 -7.65 -0.18
CA HIS A 122 -25.50 -7.68 1.14
C HIS A 122 -26.56 -7.68 2.25
N ARG A 123 -26.35 -8.53 3.25
CA ARG A 123 -27.12 -8.56 4.49
C ARG A 123 -26.38 -7.78 5.56
N TYR A 124 -27.07 -6.82 6.16
CA TYR A 124 -26.59 -6.01 7.26
C TYR A 124 -27.30 -6.46 8.52
N VAL A 125 -26.54 -6.82 9.55
CA VAL A 125 -27.07 -7.24 10.86
C VAL A 125 -26.42 -6.37 11.93
N LEU A 126 -27.23 -5.61 12.65
CA LEU A 126 -26.81 -4.85 13.83
C LEU A 126 -27.36 -5.53 15.08
N THR A 127 -26.46 -6.00 15.94
CA THR A 127 -26.75 -6.55 17.25
C THR A 127 -26.28 -5.59 18.33
N GLY A 128 -27.06 -5.47 19.40
CA GLY A 128 -26.75 -4.64 20.55
C GLY A 128 -26.99 -5.37 21.85
N THR A 129 -25.93 -5.56 22.64
CA THR A 129 -25.99 -6.18 23.97
C THR A 129 -25.71 -5.13 25.04
N ARG A 130 -26.66 -4.95 25.96
CA ARG A 130 -26.47 -4.05 27.09
C ARG A 130 -25.70 -4.78 28.18
N CYS A 131 -24.57 -4.19 28.58
CA CYS A 131 -23.74 -4.69 29.65
C CYS A 131 -24.21 -4.12 31.00
N ASP A 132 -23.89 -4.83 32.09
CA ASP A 132 -24.28 -4.46 33.46
C ASP A 132 -23.68 -3.10 33.90
N ASN A 133 -22.64 -2.62 33.23
CA ASN A 133 -22.00 -1.32 33.44
C ASN A 133 -22.73 -0.16 32.73
N GLY A 134 -23.89 -0.40 32.11
CA GLY A 134 -24.68 0.60 31.39
C GLY A 134 -24.21 0.90 29.96
N GLN A 135 -23.13 0.26 29.49
CA GLN A 135 -22.69 0.36 28.10
C GLN A 135 -23.51 -0.56 27.18
N LEU A 136 -23.67 -0.13 25.94
CA LEU A 136 -24.26 -0.90 24.86
C LEU A 136 -23.13 -1.33 23.92
N THR A 137 -22.83 -2.62 23.89
CA THR A 137 -21.93 -3.18 22.88
C THR A 137 -22.73 -3.35 21.60
N LEU A 138 -22.24 -2.76 20.51
CA LEU A 138 -22.81 -2.83 19.18
C LEU A 138 -21.87 -3.61 18.27
N GLU A 139 -22.45 -4.50 17.48
CA GLU A 139 -21.78 -5.24 16.42
C GLU A 139 -22.62 -5.09 15.15
N LEU A 140 -22.01 -4.58 14.07
CA LEU A 140 -22.60 -4.51 12.74
C LEU A 140 -21.81 -5.43 11.82
N THR A 141 -22.50 -6.43 11.29
CA THR A 141 -21.94 -7.40 10.36
C THR A 141 -22.57 -7.22 8.99
N ILE A 142 -21.72 -7.12 7.97
CA ILE A 142 -22.10 -7.01 6.56
C ILE A 142 -21.68 -8.31 5.90
N SER A 143 -22.64 -9.11 5.45
CA SER A 143 -22.36 -10.38 4.79
C SER A 143 -22.97 -10.47 3.39
N SER A 144 -22.39 -11.31 2.53
CA SER A 144 -22.98 -11.66 1.24
C SER A 144 -24.20 -12.58 1.42
N GLU A 145 -25.01 -12.75 0.38
CA GLU A 145 -26.08 -13.77 0.36
C GLU A 145 -25.55 -15.21 0.56
N ARG A 146 -24.26 -15.44 0.33
CA ARG A 146 -23.58 -16.73 0.56
C ARG A 146 -23.04 -16.87 1.99
N GLY A 147 -23.12 -15.82 2.80
CA GLY A 147 -22.68 -15.79 4.19
C GLY A 147 -21.26 -15.26 4.40
N ASP A 148 -20.56 -14.82 3.34
CA ASP A 148 -19.20 -14.28 3.45
C ASP A 148 -19.23 -12.91 4.14
N ILE A 149 -18.42 -12.69 5.18
CA ILE A 149 -18.36 -11.41 5.89
C ILE A 149 -17.50 -10.43 5.10
N HIS A 150 -18.10 -9.34 4.65
CA HIS A 150 -17.46 -8.26 3.89
C HIS A 150 -17.06 -7.07 4.77
N GLY A 151 -17.63 -6.97 5.97
CA GLY A 151 -17.31 -5.91 6.91
C GLY A 151 -17.90 -6.18 8.27
N GLU A 152 -17.17 -5.78 9.30
CA GLU A 152 -17.56 -5.90 10.69
C GLU A 152 -17.20 -4.60 11.41
N LEU A 153 -18.12 -4.08 12.22
CA LEU A 153 -17.90 -2.95 13.09
C LEU A 153 -18.33 -3.33 14.50
N CYS A 154 -17.36 -3.44 15.39
CA CYS A 154 -17.56 -3.79 16.80
C CYS A 154 -17.15 -2.63 17.69
N GLY A 155 -17.97 -2.29 18.69
CA GLY A 155 -17.63 -1.24 19.64
C GLY A 155 -18.63 -1.13 20.78
N ALA A 156 -18.18 -0.55 21.90
CA ALA A 156 -19.05 -0.21 23.01
C ALA A 156 -19.37 1.28 22.98
N VAL A 157 -20.65 1.61 23.09
CA VAL A 157 -21.13 3.00 23.19
C VAL A 157 -21.99 3.15 24.43
N THR A 158 -21.92 4.31 25.08
CA THR A 158 -22.88 4.61 26.14
C THR A 158 -24.23 4.96 25.52
N ALA A 159 -25.31 4.80 26.28
CA ALA A 159 -26.65 5.19 25.80
C ALA A 159 -26.72 6.69 25.46
N ASP A 160 -25.95 7.53 26.15
CA ASP A 160 -25.91 8.98 25.95
C ASP A 160 -25.27 9.37 24.61
N ASP A 161 -24.31 8.57 24.14
CA ASP A 161 -23.56 8.83 22.90
C ASP A 161 -24.27 8.28 21.65
N LEU A 162 -25.32 7.48 21.81
CA LEU A 162 -26.01 6.84 20.69
C LEU A 162 -26.70 7.85 19.76
N ALA A 163 -27.35 8.88 20.33
CA ALA A 163 -28.04 9.91 19.54
C ALA A 163 -27.07 10.85 18.78
N PRO A 164 -25.98 11.35 19.38
CA PRO A 164 -24.90 12.01 18.65
C PRO A 164 -24.30 11.15 17.53
N LEU A 165 -24.05 9.86 17.80
CA LEU A 165 -23.44 8.94 16.84
C LEU A 165 -24.37 8.69 15.64
N ALA A 166 -25.67 8.48 15.88
CA ALA A 166 -26.65 8.35 14.80
C ALA A 166 -26.69 9.60 13.90
N ARG A 167 -26.63 10.80 14.49
CA ARG A 167 -26.57 12.05 13.72
C ARG A 167 -25.29 12.17 12.91
N LEU A 168 -24.17 11.71 13.44
CA LEU A 168 -22.89 11.73 12.73
C LEU A 168 -22.88 10.75 11.56
N LEU A 169 -23.41 9.54 11.74
CA LEU A 169 -23.57 8.56 10.66
C LEU A 169 -24.55 9.03 9.58
N ASP A 170 -25.65 9.68 9.96
CA ASP A 170 -26.63 10.25 9.03
C ASP A 170 -26.09 11.50 8.31
N ALA A 171 -25.23 12.28 8.95
CA ALA A 171 -24.48 13.34 8.28
C ALA A 171 -23.48 12.74 7.27
N ALA A 172 -22.73 11.72 7.69
CA ALA A 172 -21.76 11.02 6.85
C ALA A 172 -22.41 10.38 5.62
N SER A 173 -23.59 9.77 5.78
CA SER A 173 -24.36 9.15 4.70
C SER A 173 -24.86 10.18 3.69
N ARG A 174 -25.23 11.39 4.15
CA ARG A 174 -25.67 12.51 3.31
C ARG A 174 -24.53 13.29 2.67
N THR A 175 -23.34 13.24 3.25
CA THR A 175 -22.09 13.65 2.59
C THR A 175 -21.55 12.59 1.62
N ARG A 176 -22.35 11.60 1.22
CA ARG A 176 -22.09 10.87 -0.04
C ARG A 176 -21.91 11.93 -1.12
N ALA A 177 -20.66 12.14 -1.51
CA ALA A 177 -20.32 12.95 -2.66
C ALA A 177 -21.20 12.50 -3.83
N PRO A 178 -21.72 13.43 -4.65
CA PRO A 178 -22.49 13.05 -5.83
C PRO A 178 -21.72 11.96 -6.57
N ALA A 179 -22.45 10.90 -6.97
CA ALA A 179 -21.89 9.73 -7.62
C ALA A 179 -20.75 10.14 -8.54
N ILE A 180 -19.55 9.67 -8.21
CA ILE A 180 -18.32 9.95 -8.93
C ILE A 180 -18.61 9.68 -10.41
N PRO A 181 -18.67 10.70 -11.29
CA PRO A 181 -18.72 10.42 -12.70
C PRO A 181 -17.42 9.66 -13.00
N SER A 182 -17.56 8.49 -13.62
CA SER A 182 -16.46 7.58 -13.93
C SER A 182 -15.22 8.36 -14.38
N PRO A 183 -14.01 7.94 -13.95
CA PRO A 183 -12.79 8.66 -14.26
C PRO A 183 -12.72 8.86 -15.78
N ARG A 184 -12.74 10.12 -16.22
CA ARG A 184 -12.45 10.48 -17.61
C ARG A 184 -10.99 10.11 -17.87
N GLN A 185 -10.76 8.87 -18.26
CA GLN A 185 -9.56 8.46 -18.94
C GLN A 185 -9.52 9.22 -20.27
N GLY A 186 -8.50 10.06 -20.45
CA GLY A 186 -8.20 10.70 -21.73
C GLY A 186 -8.73 12.12 -21.94
N GLY A 187 -8.41 13.07 -21.05
CA GLY A 187 -8.62 14.50 -21.32
C GLY A 187 -7.57 15.36 -20.64
N GLY A 188 -6.83 16.15 -21.42
CA GLY A 188 -5.84 17.11 -20.93
C GLY A 188 -6.45 18.15 -19.97
N TRP A 189 -5.59 18.86 -19.24
CA TRP A 189 -5.99 19.86 -18.25
C TRP A 189 -6.87 20.96 -18.89
N ALA A 190 -8.12 21.05 -18.44
CA ALA A 190 -8.96 22.17 -18.81
C ALA A 190 -8.38 23.46 -18.20
N PRO A 191 -8.39 24.61 -18.91
CA PRO A 191 -7.80 25.86 -18.40
C PRO A 191 -8.34 26.29 -17.04
N ALA A 192 -9.63 26.05 -16.77
CA ALA A 192 -10.26 26.36 -15.49
C ALA A 192 -9.74 25.47 -14.34
N ASP A 193 -9.55 24.17 -14.58
CA ASP A 193 -9.03 23.24 -13.58
C ASP A 193 -7.53 23.48 -13.32
N SER A 194 -6.79 23.85 -14.37
CA SER A 194 -5.39 24.27 -14.30
C SER A 194 -5.22 25.52 -13.41
N ALA A 195 -6.07 26.54 -13.60
CA ALA A 195 -6.06 27.75 -12.77
C ALA A 195 -6.51 27.46 -11.33
N ARG A 196 -7.50 26.58 -11.12
CA ARG A 196 -7.94 26.15 -9.79
C ARG A 196 -6.82 25.41 -9.05
N LEU A 197 -6.09 24.52 -9.74
CA LEU A 197 -4.95 23.82 -9.18
C LEU A 197 -3.85 24.80 -8.74
N ALA A 198 -3.55 25.81 -9.55
CA ALA A 198 -2.58 26.85 -9.19
C ALA A 198 -3.00 27.67 -7.97
N ALA A 199 -4.28 28.03 -7.86
CA ALA A 199 -4.79 28.76 -6.71
C ALA A 199 -4.71 27.91 -5.42
N ARG A 200 -5.12 26.64 -5.49
CA ARG A 200 -5.07 25.72 -4.36
C ARG A 200 -3.64 25.40 -3.94
N PHE A 201 -2.73 25.17 -4.90
CA PHE A 201 -1.30 24.95 -4.60
C PHE A 201 -0.62 26.14 -3.91
N ARG A 202 -1.06 27.37 -4.19
CA ARG A 202 -0.56 28.56 -3.47
C ARG A 202 -1.06 28.64 -2.03
N GLN A 203 -2.22 28.05 -1.72
CA GLN A 203 -2.80 27.99 -0.38
C GLN A 203 -2.25 26.80 0.41
N GLU A 204 -2.16 25.63 -0.22
CA GLU A 204 -1.81 24.36 0.40
C GLU A 204 -0.94 23.52 -0.55
N ARG A 205 0.27 23.17 -0.10
CA ARG A 205 1.28 22.46 -0.91
C ARG A 205 1.29 20.95 -0.70
N ASP A 206 0.23 20.40 -0.11
CA ASP A 206 0.10 18.95 0.10
C ASP A 206 -0.44 18.27 -1.16
N PHE A 207 0.43 17.48 -1.78
CA PHE A 207 0.08 16.72 -2.97
C PHE A 207 -1.00 15.66 -2.71
N THR A 208 -1.12 15.14 -1.49
CA THR A 208 -2.14 14.14 -1.13
C THR A 208 -3.54 14.74 -1.25
N ILE A 209 -3.72 15.95 -0.70
CA ILE A 209 -4.97 16.71 -0.79
C ILE A 209 -5.24 17.10 -2.24
N LEU A 210 -4.23 17.59 -2.97
CA LEU A 210 -4.40 17.96 -4.38
C LEU A 210 -4.73 16.75 -5.27
N THR A 211 -4.18 15.57 -4.99
CA THR A 211 -4.52 14.36 -5.76
C THR A 211 -5.95 13.90 -5.48
N ALA A 212 -6.40 14.00 -4.24
CA ALA A 212 -7.78 13.67 -3.86
C ALA A 212 -8.78 14.69 -4.45
N GLU A 213 -8.48 15.99 -4.36
CA GLU A 213 -9.37 17.08 -4.80
C GLU A 213 -9.52 17.12 -6.33
N PHE A 214 -8.46 16.84 -7.08
CA PHE A 214 -8.48 16.86 -8.54
C PHE A 214 -8.68 15.47 -9.16
N GLY A 215 -8.70 14.39 -8.36
CA GLY A 215 -8.85 13.02 -8.83
C GLY A 215 -7.77 12.60 -9.84
N ARG A 216 -6.58 13.19 -9.75
CA ARG A 216 -5.44 12.92 -10.64
C ARG A 216 -4.28 12.37 -9.83
N SER A 217 -3.44 11.56 -10.46
CA SER A 217 -2.25 11.02 -9.81
C SER A 217 -1.26 12.14 -9.46
N ARG A 218 -0.43 11.87 -8.45
CA ARG A 218 0.58 12.82 -7.97
C ARG A 218 1.50 13.30 -9.08
N SER A 219 1.89 12.41 -10.01
CA SER A 219 2.74 12.75 -11.15
C SER A 219 2.07 13.73 -12.10
N VAL A 220 0.78 13.56 -12.40
CA VAL A 220 0.02 14.45 -13.30
C VAL A 220 -0.18 15.84 -12.68
N ILE A 221 -0.41 15.90 -11.36
CA ILE A 221 -0.47 17.16 -10.61
C ILE A 221 0.89 17.86 -10.62
N TYR A 222 1.96 17.11 -10.38
CA TYR A 222 3.33 17.63 -10.37
C TYR A 222 3.76 18.18 -11.74
N GLU A 223 3.47 17.44 -12.81
CA GLU A 223 3.75 17.86 -14.19
C GLU A 223 2.99 19.15 -14.55
N GLU A 224 1.72 19.25 -14.17
CA GLU A 224 0.91 20.44 -14.45
C GLU A 224 1.38 21.67 -13.67
N LEU A 225 1.72 21.52 -12.40
CA LEU A 225 2.28 22.59 -11.58
C LEU A 225 3.67 23.02 -12.06
N THR A 226 4.45 22.08 -12.62
CA THR A 226 5.72 22.35 -13.28
C THR A 226 5.51 23.11 -14.59
N ARG A 227 4.53 22.70 -15.41
CA ARG A 227 4.14 23.38 -16.66
C ARG A 227 3.70 24.82 -16.40
N GLN A 228 3.02 25.06 -15.28
CA GLN A 228 2.60 26.39 -14.83
C GLN A 228 3.70 27.20 -14.13
N GLY A 229 4.91 26.65 -13.99
CA GLY A 229 6.05 27.33 -13.37
C GLY A 229 5.93 27.55 -11.85
N LEU A 230 5.01 26.87 -11.19
CA LEU A 230 4.77 26.97 -9.74
C LEU A 230 5.71 26.09 -8.94
N ILE A 231 6.20 25.01 -9.56
CA ILE A 231 7.26 24.15 -9.03
C ILE A 231 8.44 24.27 -9.98
N ARG A 232 9.62 24.56 -9.43
CA ARG A 232 10.86 24.52 -10.20
C ARG A 232 11.40 23.10 -10.19
N THR A 233 11.45 22.47 -11.36
CA THR A 233 12.19 21.22 -11.53
C THR A 233 13.68 21.50 -11.25
N PRO A 234 14.34 20.74 -10.35
CA PRO A 234 15.79 20.77 -10.27
C PRO A 234 16.32 20.21 -11.60
N GLY A 235 16.77 21.11 -12.48
CA GLY A 235 17.24 20.75 -13.83
C GLY A 235 16.80 21.69 -14.96
N SER A 236 15.93 22.67 -14.71
CA SER A 236 15.53 23.64 -15.75
C SER A 236 16.42 24.90 -15.82
N ASP A 237 17.47 25.01 -15.00
CA ASP A 237 18.54 25.95 -15.35
C ASP A 237 19.38 25.30 -16.44
N ARG A 238 19.19 25.82 -17.65
CA ARG A 238 20.09 25.72 -18.79
C ARG A 238 21.48 26.19 -18.36
N THR A 239 22.22 25.31 -17.73
CA THR A 239 23.66 25.41 -17.60
C THR A 239 24.18 24.09 -18.09
N THR A 240 24.84 24.13 -19.24
CA THR A 240 25.66 23.04 -19.80
C THR A 240 26.34 22.26 -18.67
N PRO A 241 26.07 20.95 -18.51
CA PRO A 241 26.71 20.19 -17.45
C PRO A 241 28.19 20.04 -17.80
N VAL A 242 29.05 20.59 -16.95
CA VAL A 242 30.46 20.19 -16.91
C VAL A 242 30.47 18.70 -16.61
N SER A 243 30.86 17.90 -17.60
CA SER A 243 30.86 16.44 -17.54
C SER A 243 31.81 15.98 -16.44
N ARG A 244 31.29 15.28 -15.43
CA ARG A 244 32.14 14.44 -14.59
C ARG A 244 32.62 13.26 -15.45
N PRO A 245 33.90 12.87 -15.37
CA PRO A 245 34.40 11.73 -16.13
C PRO A 245 33.65 10.46 -15.71
N LEU A 246 33.21 9.69 -16.71
CA LEU A 246 32.63 8.36 -16.53
C LEU A 246 33.65 7.44 -15.89
N SER A 247 33.23 6.50 -15.05
CA SER A 247 34.12 5.45 -14.55
C SER A 247 34.70 4.62 -15.71
N GLU A 248 35.92 4.09 -15.57
CA GLU A 248 36.59 3.33 -16.64
C GLU A 248 35.72 2.17 -17.17
N ALA A 249 34.99 1.49 -16.29
CA ALA A 249 34.05 0.43 -16.67
C ALA A 249 32.90 0.94 -17.58
N MET A 250 32.41 2.17 -17.36
CA MET A 250 31.39 2.78 -18.20
C MET A 250 31.96 3.27 -19.54
N GLN A 251 33.22 3.71 -19.55
CA GLN A 251 33.92 4.10 -20.77
C GLN A 251 34.17 2.88 -21.67
N GLN A 252 34.60 1.76 -21.10
CA GLN A 252 34.78 0.49 -21.82
C GLN A 252 33.45 -0.02 -22.40
N ARG A 253 32.35 0.02 -21.64
CA ARG A 253 31.02 -0.38 -22.16
C ARG A 253 30.50 0.53 -23.28
N ARG A 254 30.83 1.82 -23.26
CA ARG A 254 30.49 2.75 -24.34
C ARG A 254 31.28 2.55 -25.63
N GLN A 255 32.46 1.90 -25.56
CA GLN A 255 33.21 1.52 -26.77
C GLN A 255 32.51 0.41 -27.55
N VAL A 256 31.80 -0.48 -26.85
CA VAL A 256 31.05 -1.60 -27.46
C VAL A 256 29.64 -1.17 -27.86
N HIS A 257 28.96 -0.40 -27.02
CA HIS A 257 27.58 0.05 -27.26
C HIS A 257 27.48 1.55 -27.02
N ARG A 258 27.47 2.32 -28.12
CA ARG A 258 27.55 3.80 -28.13
C ARG A 258 26.51 4.48 -27.24
N ASN A 259 25.32 3.89 -27.10
CA ASN A 259 24.20 4.46 -26.36
C ASN A 259 24.01 3.85 -24.95
N THR A 260 25.01 3.13 -24.44
CA THR A 260 24.98 2.57 -23.07
C THR A 260 24.81 3.67 -22.02
N HIS A 261 23.83 3.48 -21.14
CA HIS A 261 23.40 4.42 -20.09
C HIS A 261 22.77 5.72 -20.60
N THR A 262 22.45 5.83 -21.89
CA THR A 262 21.63 6.92 -22.41
C THR A 262 20.17 6.63 -22.12
N ARG A 263 19.41 7.64 -21.64
CA ARG A 263 17.97 7.49 -21.43
C ARG A 263 17.29 7.20 -22.77
N TRP A 264 16.32 6.30 -22.77
CA TRP A 264 15.44 6.10 -23.92
C TRP A 264 14.50 7.30 -24.04
N ASN A 265 14.23 7.71 -25.27
CA ASN A 265 13.19 8.69 -25.58
C ASN A 265 11.96 8.01 -26.21
N ASN A 266 10.83 8.71 -26.22
CA ASN A 266 9.56 8.17 -26.72
C ASN A 266 9.54 7.88 -28.23
N GLU A 267 10.49 8.43 -28.99
CA GLU A 267 10.65 8.14 -30.42
C GLU A 267 11.40 6.83 -30.62
N GLU A 268 12.51 6.63 -29.90
CA GLU A 268 13.27 5.38 -29.86
C GLU A 268 12.41 4.20 -29.40
N GLU A 269 11.53 4.40 -28.40
CA GLU A 269 10.63 3.34 -27.92
C GLU A 269 9.59 2.94 -28.99
N ARG A 270 9.06 3.91 -29.75
CA ARG A 270 8.12 3.63 -30.85
C ARG A 270 8.80 2.92 -32.01
N GLN A 271 10.00 3.37 -32.38
CA GLN A 271 10.80 2.73 -33.43
C GLN A 271 11.20 1.31 -33.02
N LEU A 272 11.58 1.08 -31.76
CA LEU A 272 11.90 -0.24 -31.25
C LEU A 272 10.69 -1.20 -31.32
N ALA A 273 9.51 -0.74 -30.88
CA ALA A 273 8.28 -1.54 -30.95
C ALA A 273 7.89 -1.87 -32.40
N GLN A 274 8.01 -0.89 -33.31
CA GLN A 274 7.72 -1.09 -34.73
C GLN A 274 8.67 -2.10 -35.36
N ARG A 275 9.98 -1.96 -35.14
CA ARG A 275 10.99 -2.87 -35.72
C ARG A 275 10.85 -4.30 -35.16
N CYS A 276 10.49 -4.43 -33.88
CA CYS A 276 10.14 -5.72 -33.28
C CYS A 276 8.89 -6.33 -33.96
N ALA A 277 7.85 -5.53 -34.22
CA ALA A 277 6.65 -5.99 -34.93
C ALA A 277 6.93 -6.37 -36.38
N ASP A 278 7.90 -5.72 -37.03
CA ASP A 278 8.38 -6.04 -38.38
C ASP A 278 9.22 -7.33 -38.43
N GLY A 279 9.43 -8.00 -37.30
CA GLY A 279 10.13 -9.29 -37.23
C GLY A 279 11.64 -9.22 -37.02
N VAL A 280 12.19 -8.02 -36.76
CA VAL A 280 13.63 -7.83 -36.54
C VAL A 280 14.07 -8.50 -35.23
N LEU A 281 15.20 -9.20 -35.26
CA LEU A 281 15.71 -9.97 -34.12
C LEU A 281 16.51 -9.09 -33.15
N THR A 282 16.56 -9.48 -31.87
CA THR A 282 17.30 -8.77 -30.79
C THR A 282 18.74 -8.34 -31.15
N PRO A 283 19.61 -9.17 -31.76
CA PRO A 283 20.96 -8.76 -32.13
C PRO A 283 21.00 -7.62 -33.17
N GLU A 284 20.04 -7.59 -34.09
CA GLU A 284 19.93 -6.52 -35.09
C GLU A 284 19.44 -5.22 -34.45
N LEU A 285 18.47 -5.31 -33.54
CA LEU A 285 18.00 -4.17 -32.73
C LEU A 285 19.11 -3.63 -31.81
N SER A 286 19.92 -4.50 -31.22
CA SER A 286 21.09 -4.13 -30.39
C SER A 286 22.08 -3.27 -31.17
N ASN A 287 22.38 -3.67 -32.40
CA ASN A 287 23.27 -2.92 -33.30
C ASN A 287 22.65 -1.59 -33.75
N GLU A 288 21.38 -1.59 -34.16
CA GLU A 288 20.66 -0.41 -34.66
C GLU A 288 20.53 0.68 -33.59
N PHE A 289 20.15 0.30 -32.38
CA PHE A 289 19.98 1.23 -31.26
C PHE A 289 21.29 1.49 -30.50
N GLY A 290 22.37 0.76 -30.83
CA GLY A 290 23.69 0.89 -30.19
C GLY A 290 23.65 0.59 -28.70
N ARG A 291 22.81 -0.36 -28.28
CA ARG A 291 22.56 -0.76 -26.88
C ARG A 291 22.71 -2.27 -26.77
N SER A 292 23.07 -2.79 -25.60
CA SER A 292 23.23 -4.23 -25.42
C SER A 292 21.91 -4.99 -25.61
N GLU A 293 22.00 -6.27 -26.01
CA GLU A 293 20.83 -7.15 -26.18
C GLU A 293 19.97 -7.23 -24.92
N GLN A 294 20.58 -7.32 -23.73
CA GLN A 294 19.86 -7.26 -22.46
C GLN A 294 19.08 -5.95 -22.26
N ALA A 295 19.62 -4.82 -22.73
CA ALA A 295 18.94 -3.53 -22.64
C ALA A 295 17.78 -3.41 -23.65
N ILE A 296 17.88 -4.12 -24.78
CA ILE A 296 16.78 -4.28 -25.75
C ILE A 296 15.70 -5.18 -25.16
N ASP A 297 16.04 -6.37 -24.67
CA ASP A 297 15.10 -7.34 -24.09
C ASP A 297 14.31 -6.73 -22.93
N ALA A 298 15.00 -6.13 -21.96
CA ALA A 298 14.37 -5.45 -20.83
C ALA A 298 13.43 -4.32 -21.28
N ARG A 299 13.77 -3.63 -22.36
CA ARG A 299 12.93 -2.54 -22.89
C ARG A 299 11.72 -3.07 -23.67
N LEU A 300 11.87 -4.13 -24.46
CA LEU A 300 10.76 -4.78 -25.18
C LEU A 300 9.70 -5.32 -24.22
N LEU A 301 10.12 -5.91 -23.10
CA LEU A 301 9.23 -6.33 -22.02
C LEU A 301 8.48 -5.13 -21.42
N LYS A 302 9.20 -4.05 -21.10
CA LYS A 302 8.63 -2.86 -20.45
C LYS A 302 7.60 -2.12 -21.31
N ILE A 303 7.79 -2.08 -22.63
CA ILE A 303 6.86 -1.40 -23.55
C ILE A 303 5.76 -2.34 -24.07
N GLY A 304 5.77 -3.61 -23.67
CA GLY A 304 4.80 -4.61 -24.13
C GLY A 304 4.88 -4.85 -25.64
N ALA A 305 6.07 -4.79 -26.23
CA ALA A 305 6.25 -5.00 -27.66
C ALA A 305 5.82 -6.42 -28.08
N VAL A 306 5.40 -6.58 -29.33
CA VAL A 306 4.97 -7.85 -29.91
C VAL A 306 5.86 -8.16 -31.11
N GLY A 307 6.34 -9.40 -31.21
CA GLY A 307 7.23 -9.84 -32.28
C GLY A 307 8.31 -10.81 -31.77
N PRO A 308 9.09 -11.42 -32.68
CA PRO A 308 10.00 -12.52 -32.34
C PRO A 308 11.07 -12.12 -31.32
N ALA A 309 11.57 -10.88 -31.36
CA ALA A 309 12.52 -10.38 -30.35
C ALA A 309 11.86 -10.22 -28.96
N ALA A 310 10.60 -9.78 -28.89
CA ALA A 310 9.88 -9.67 -27.62
C ALA A 310 9.48 -11.04 -27.06
N ASP A 311 9.15 -12.00 -27.93
CA ASP A 311 8.86 -13.38 -27.52
C ASP A 311 10.12 -14.06 -26.98
N GLN A 312 11.27 -13.87 -27.63
CA GLN A 312 12.57 -14.33 -27.13
C GLN A 312 12.94 -13.65 -25.80
N ALA A 313 12.70 -12.34 -25.66
CA ALA A 313 12.93 -11.63 -24.41
C ALA A 313 12.08 -12.17 -23.26
N ARG A 314 10.84 -12.62 -23.52
CA ARG A 314 10.00 -13.30 -22.52
C ARG A 314 10.54 -14.68 -22.16
N LEU A 315 11.00 -15.46 -23.14
CA LEU A 315 11.62 -16.76 -22.90
C LEU A 315 12.92 -16.66 -22.09
N ASN A 316 13.70 -15.60 -22.30
CA ASN A 316 14.94 -15.33 -21.56
C ASN A 316 14.70 -14.79 -20.13
N ALA A 317 13.47 -14.38 -19.80
CA ALA A 317 13.09 -13.80 -18.51
C ALA A 317 12.37 -14.81 -17.59
N LEU A 318 12.12 -16.03 -18.07
CA LEU A 318 11.65 -17.19 -17.31
C LEU A 318 12.83 -18.01 -16.79
#